data_AF-A0A660U887-F1
#
_entry.id   AF-A0A660U887-F1
#
_cell.length_a   1.000
_cell.length_b   1.000
_cell.length_c   1.000
_cell.angle_alpha   90.00
_cell.angle_beta   90.00
_cell.angle_gamma   90.00
#
_symmetry.space_group_name_H-M   'P 1'
#
loop_
_entity.id
_entity.type
_entity.pdbx_description
1 polymer ?
#
loop_
_entity_poly.entity_id
_entity_poly.type
_entity_poly.pdbx_seq_one_letter_code
_entity_poly.pdbx_strand_id
1 'polypeptide(L)'
;EFQRYEIIDKFLSQPDNIEQFFDIRTREEFILILEVMLVLYRDILILKSTNDPTLLINTERKEEIIRLTNSYSFDQLYQIMTFLGTMHKNLNLNLNLNSCRINTILSFRELSNM
;
A
#
# COMPACT_ATOMS: atom_id res chain seq x y z
N GLU A 1 16.39 1.51 1.26
CA GLU A 1 15.94 0.11 1.15
C GLU A 1 15.45 -0.47 2.47
N PHE A 2 16.21 -0.35 3.56
CA PHE A 2 15.83 -0.91 4.87
C PHE A 2 14.42 -0.50 5.35
N GLN A 3 14.10 0.80 5.33
CA GLN A 3 12.80 1.31 5.75
C GLN A 3 11.61 0.81 4.90
N ARG A 4 11.81 0.53 3.61
CA ARG A 4 10.73 0.03 2.74
C ARG A 4 10.28 -1.36 3.19
N TYR A 5 11.24 -2.26 3.42
CA TYR A 5 10.92 -3.62 3.85
C TYR A 5 10.35 -3.65 5.26
N GLU A 6 10.81 -2.79 6.17
CA GLU A 6 10.17 -2.64 7.49
C GLU A 6 8.70 -2.23 7.39
N ILE A 7 8.38 -1.29 6.49
CA ILE A 7 6.98 -0.87 6.26
C ILE A 7 6.15 -2.01 5.67
N ILE A 8 6.69 -2.74 4.68
CA ILE A 8 6.01 -3.91 4.09
C ILE A 8 5.79 -4.99 5.16
N ASP A 9 6.80 -5.33 5.94
CA ASP A 9 6.71 -6.35 6.99
C ASP A 9 5.71 -5.95 8.08
N LYS A 10 5.71 -4.67 8.48
CA LYS A 10 4.71 -4.11 9.40
C LYS A 10 3.29 -4.23 8.82
N PHE A 11 3.10 -3.91 7.55
CA PHE A 11 1.80 -4.02 6.88
C PHE A 11 1.31 -5.47 6.85
N LEU A 12 2.17 -6.41 6.42
CA LEU A 12 1.82 -7.82 6.26
C LEU A 12 1.60 -8.55 7.58
N SER A 13 2.26 -8.10 8.66
CA SER A 13 2.09 -8.69 10.01
C SER A 13 0.84 -8.22 10.75
N GLN A 14 0.17 -7.17 10.27
CA GLN A 14 -0.97 -6.53 10.93
C GLN A 14 -2.16 -6.28 9.99
N PRO A 15 -2.66 -7.30 9.25
CA PRO A 15 -3.71 -7.10 8.25
C PRO A 15 -5.00 -6.52 8.84
N ASP A 16 -5.31 -6.85 10.09
CA ASP A 16 -6.55 -6.43 10.77
C ASP A 16 -6.39 -5.11 11.56
N ASN A 17 -5.18 -4.55 11.65
CA ASN A 17 -4.90 -3.37 12.48
C ASN A 17 -4.35 -2.20 11.65
N ILE A 18 -5.14 -1.80 10.66
CA ILE A 18 -4.82 -0.70 9.75
C ILE A 18 -4.65 0.64 10.49
N GLU A 19 -5.32 0.84 11.62
CA GLU A 19 -5.15 2.05 12.44
C GLU A 19 -3.76 2.15 13.07
N GLN A 20 -3.25 1.05 13.63
CA GLN A 20 -1.89 1.03 14.18
C GLN A 20 -0.84 1.17 13.07
N PHE A 21 -1.13 0.64 11.88
CA PHE A 21 -0.25 0.82 10.73
C PHE A 21 -0.10 2.31 10.38
N PHE A 22 -1.22 3.05 10.36
CA PHE A 22 -1.28 4.49 10.09
C PHE A 22 -1.19 5.40 11.33
N ASP A 23 -0.63 4.93 12.46
CA ASP A 23 -0.29 5.80 13.60
C ASP A 23 0.96 6.66 13.30
N ILE A 24 0.81 7.55 12.32
CA ILE A 24 1.84 8.41 11.77
C ILE A 24 1.87 9.78 12.46
N ARG A 25 3.07 10.32 12.62
CA ARG A 25 3.31 11.60 13.31
C ARG A 25 3.66 12.73 12.36
N THR A 26 4.22 12.40 11.20
CA THR A 26 4.67 13.39 10.23
C THR A 26 4.09 13.14 8.85
N ARG A 27 4.15 14.17 8.01
CA ARG A 27 3.71 14.08 6.62
C ARG A 27 4.65 13.21 5.80
N GLU A 28 5.94 13.36 6.05
CA GLU A 28 7.02 12.64 5.37
C GLU A 28 6.89 11.14 5.63
N GLU A 29 6.58 10.75 6.86
CA GLU A 29 6.29 9.36 7.23
C GLU A 29 5.08 8.82 6.46
N PHE A 30 4.01 9.62 6.36
CA PHE A 30 2.82 9.20 5.62
C PHE A 30 3.10 9.05 4.13
N ILE A 31 3.77 10.04 3.52
CA ILE A 31 4.15 10.00 2.10
C ILE A 31 4.98 8.75 1.83
N LEU A 32 5.99 8.47 2.67
CA LEU A 32 6.83 7.28 2.54
C LEU A 32 6.00 6.00 2.59
N ILE A 33 5.06 5.88 3.55
CA ILE A 33 4.17 4.72 3.63
C ILE A 33 3.35 4.58 2.34
N LEU A 34 2.71 5.65 1.86
CA LEU A 34 1.91 5.58 0.63
C LEU A 34 2.74 5.17 -0.58
N GLU A 35 3.97 5.68 -0.72
CA GLU A 35 4.89 5.30 -1.80
C GLU A 35 5.27 3.82 -1.73
N VAL A 36 5.59 3.32 -0.53
CA VAL A 36 5.90 1.90 -0.33
C VAL A 36 4.70 1.02 -0.69
N MET A 37 3.50 1.40 -0.25
CA MET A 37 2.27 0.67 -0.55
C MET A 37 1.96 0.69 -2.06
N LEU A 38 2.16 1.82 -2.75
CA LEU A 38 1.99 1.91 -4.20
C LEU A 38 2.92 0.94 -4.94
N VAL A 39 4.19 0.87 -4.53
CA VAL A 39 5.17 -0.05 -5.14
C VAL A 39 4.78 -1.50 -4.87
N LEU A 40 4.34 -1.82 -3.65
CA LEU A 40 3.87 -3.18 -3.30
C LEU A 40 2.67 -3.60 -4.17
N TYR A 41 1.63 -2.77 -4.27
CA TYR A 41 0.46 -3.09 -5.09
C TYR A 41 0.77 -3.11 -6.60
N ARG A 42 1.72 -2.29 -7.06
CA ARG A 42 2.24 -2.38 -8.43
C ARG A 42 2.90 -3.74 -8.67
N ASP A 43 3.71 -4.22 -7.74
CA ASP A 43 4.38 -5.52 -7.87
C ASP A 43 3.37 -6.66 -7.93
N ILE A 44 2.32 -6.61 -7.11
CA ILE A 44 1.20 -7.56 -7.18
C ILE A 44 0.52 -7.51 -8.55
N LEU A 45 0.21 -6.31 -9.06
CA LEU A 45 -0.42 -6.12 -10.37
C LEU A 45 0.43 -6.66 -11.54
N ILE A 46 1.73 -6.36 -11.52
CA ILE A 46 2.67 -6.80 -12.56
C ILE A 46 2.81 -8.32 -12.53
N LEU A 47 2.95 -8.92 -11.36
CA LEU A 47 3.00 -10.37 -11.25
C LEU A 47 1.69 -11.01 -11.71
N LYS A 48 0.54 -10.43 -11.34
CA LYS A 48 -0.78 -10.92 -11.75
C LYS A 48 -0.96 -10.90 -13.27
N SER A 49 -0.42 -9.89 -13.94
CA SER A 49 -0.60 -9.67 -15.38
C SER A 49 0.41 -10.41 -16.25
N THR A 50 1.64 -10.58 -15.77
CA THR A 50 2.76 -11.13 -16.58
C THR A 50 3.21 -12.52 -16.13
N ASN A 51 2.93 -12.89 -14.88
CA ASN A 51 3.51 -14.05 -14.21
C ASN A 51 5.06 -14.05 -14.21
N ASP A 52 5.68 -12.88 -14.37
CA ASP A 52 7.14 -12.72 -14.42
C ASP A 52 7.67 -12.03 -13.14
N PRO A 53 8.31 -12.79 -12.23
CA PRO A 53 8.84 -12.23 -10.99
C PRO A 53 10.13 -11.40 -11.18
N THR A 54 10.76 -11.43 -12.36
CA THR A 54 11.96 -10.62 -12.62
C THR A 54 11.64 -9.13 -12.76
N LEU A 55 10.37 -8.79 -12.95
CA LEU A 55 9.87 -7.43 -13.07
C LEU A 55 9.54 -6.78 -11.72
N LEU A 56 9.67 -7.50 -10.60
CA LEU A 56 9.34 -7.01 -9.26
C LEU A 56 10.38 -6.02 -8.74
N ILE A 57 9.92 -4.97 -8.06
CA ILE A 57 10.81 -4.03 -7.36
C ILE A 57 11.20 -4.60 -5.99
N ASN A 58 10.27 -5.26 -5.31
CA ASN A 58 10.48 -5.89 -4.00
C ASN A 58 10.84 -7.37 -4.16
N THR A 59 11.96 -7.65 -4.84
CA THR A 59 12.41 -9.03 -5.12
C THR A 59 12.62 -9.87 -3.85
N GLU A 60 13.05 -9.23 -2.76
CA GLU A 60 13.27 -9.86 -1.43
C GLU A 60 11.97 -10.27 -0.71
N ARG A 61 10.81 -9.90 -1.24
CA ARG A 61 9.48 -10.26 -0.74
C ARG A 61 8.62 -10.93 -1.81
N LYS A 62 9.28 -11.55 -2.79
CA LYS A 62 8.62 -12.23 -3.91
C LYS A 62 7.59 -13.26 -3.44
N GLU A 63 7.93 -14.04 -2.41
CA GLU A 63 7.04 -15.11 -1.92
C GLU A 63 5.76 -14.54 -1.31
N GLU A 64 5.86 -13.45 -0.55
CA GLU A 64 4.73 -12.69 -0.03
C GLU A 64 3.87 -12.14 -1.17
N ILE A 65 4.49 -11.52 -2.17
CA ILE A 65 3.80 -10.95 -3.32
C ILE A 65 3.06 -12.03 -4.11
N ILE A 66 3.67 -13.20 -4.33
CA ILE A 66 3.02 -14.36 -4.96
C ILE A 66 1.75 -14.75 -4.20
N ARG A 67 1.79 -14.80 -2.87
CA ARG A 67 0.60 -15.13 -2.06
C ARG A 67 -0.52 -14.10 -2.24
N LEU A 68 -0.17 -12.82 -2.27
CA LEU A 68 -1.13 -11.72 -2.41
C LEU A 68 -1.76 -11.63 -3.80
N THR A 69 -1.10 -12.13 -4.86
CA THR A 69 -1.62 -12.11 -6.24
C THR A 69 -3.01 -12.73 -6.39
N ASN A 70 -3.31 -13.75 -5.58
CA ASN A 70 -4.60 -14.44 -5.60
C ASN A 70 -5.65 -13.77 -4.70
N SER A 71 -5.23 -12.94 -3.76
CA SER A 71 -6.11 -12.24 -2.81
C SER A 71 -6.80 -11.01 -3.41
N TYR A 72 -6.29 -10.48 -4.53
CA TYR A 72 -6.83 -9.28 -5.16
C TYR A 72 -7.21 -9.51 -6.62
N SER A 73 -8.39 -9.02 -7.00
CA SER A 73 -8.81 -8.84 -8.39
C SER A 73 -8.10 -7.65 -9.04
N PHE A 74 -8.13 -7.59 -10.38
CA PHE A 74 -7.59 -6.42 -11.10
C PHE A 74 -8.31 -5.12 -10.73
N ASP A 75 -9.63 -5.17 -10.52
CA ASP A 75 -10.42 -4.01 -10.15
C ASP A 75 -10.09 -3.50 -8.74
N GLN A 76 -9.95 -4.40 -7.77
CA GLN A 76 -9.49 -4.03 -6.42
C GLN A 76 -8.10 -3.39 -6.46
N LEU A 77 -7.15 -3.97 -7.21
CA LEU A 77 -5.81 -3.40 -7.37
C LEU A 77 -5.87 -1.99 -7.98
N TYR A 78 -6.69 -1.80 -9.02
CA TYR A 78 -6.88 -0.50 -9.65
C TYR A 78 -7.45 0.53 -8.67
N GLN A 79 -8.49 0.17 -7.90
CA GLN A 79 -9.10 1.04 -6.90
C GLN A 79 -8.11 1.42 -5.80
N ILE A 80 -7.38 0.46 -5.24
CA ILE A 80 -6.35 0.68 -4.22
C ILE A 80 -5.26 1.61 -4.75
N MET A 81 -4.72 1.35 -5.93
CA MET A 81 -3.65 2.19 -6.51
C MET A 81 -4.13 3.61 -6.81
N THR A 82 -5.35 3.77 -7.34
CA THR A 82 -5.96 5.08 -7.61
C THR A 82 -6.16 5.86 -6.30
N PHE A 83 -6.61 5.17 -5.25
CA PHE A 83 -6.78 5.76 -3.93
C PHE A 83 -5.45 6.25 -3.35
N LEU A 84 -4.44 5.38 -3.32
CA LEU A 84 -3.11 5.71 -2.81
C LEU A 84 -2.48 6.88 -3.56
N GLY A 85 -2.59 6.90 -4.89
CA GLY A 85 -2.11 8.02 -5.71
C GLY A 85 -2.84 9.34 -5.41
N THR A 86 -4.15 9.28 -5.19
CA THR A 86 -4.95 10.45 -4.77
C THR A 86 -4.51 10.97 -3.41
N MET A 87 -4.27 10.06 -2.45
CA MET A 87 -3.83 10.44 -1.11
C MET A 87 -2.41 11.02 -1.10
N HIS A 88 -1.50 10.46 -1.89
CA HIS A 88 -0.15 11.01 -2.07
C HIS A 88 -0.19 12.44 -2.61
N LYS A 89 -0.99 12.67 -3.66
CA LYS A 89 -1.24 14.01 -4.19
C LYS A 89 -1.82 14.95 -3.13
N ASN A 90 -2.77 14.48 -2.34
CA ASN A 90 -3.41 15.29 -1.30
C ASN A 90 -2.42 15.75 -0.23
N LEU A 91 -1.52 14.86 0.21
CA LEU A 91 -0.48 15.22 1.17
C LEU A 91 0.49 16.26 0.60
N ASN A 92 0.87 16.12 -0.67
CA ASN A 92 1.73 17.09 -1.37
C ASN A 92 1.07 18.46 -1.57
N LEU A 93 -0.26 18.52 -1.63
CA LEU A 93 -1.04 19.76 -1.61
C LEU A 93 -1.22 20.35 -0.20
N ASN A 94 -0.52 19.82 0.80
CA ASN A 94 -0.57 20.27 2.20
C ASN A 94 -1.96 20.18 2.85
N LEU A 95 -2.81 19.23 2.41
CA LEU A 95 -4.06 18.94 3.11
C LEU A 95 -3.78 18.47 4.55
N ASN A 96 -4.77 18.70 5.43
CA ASN A 96 -4.66 18.38 6.85
C ASN A 96 -4.26 16.90 7.04
N LEU A 97 -3.16 16.66 7.78
CA LEU A 97 -2.58 15.33 7.97
C LEU A 97 -3.56 14.36 8.63
N ASN A 98 -4.27 14.81 9.67
CA ASN A 98 -5.22 13.97 10.39
C ASN A 98 -6.43 13.60 9.52
N SER A 99 -6.95 14.54 8.73
CA SER A 99 -8.02 14.25 7.77
C SER A 99 -7.58 13.25 6.70
N CYS A 100 -6.37 13.39 6.18
CA CYS A 100 -5.80 12.44 5.23
C CYS A 100 -5.68 11.05 5.87
N ARG A 101 -5.17 10.97 7.09
CA ARG A 101 -5.01 9.71 7.84
C ARG A 101 -6.33 9.00 8.06
N ILE A 102 -7.35 9.72 8.55
CA ILE A 102 -8.68 9.16 8.80
C ILE A 102 -9.29 8.64 7.49
N ASN A 103 -9.20 9.43 6.42
CA ASN A 103 -9.73 9.01 5.11
C ASN A 103 -9.03 7.73 4.62
N THR A 104 -7.71 7.66 4.74
CA THR A 104 -6.93 6.45 4.42
C THR A 104 -7.36 5.23 5.20
N ILE A 105 -7.49 5.33 6.51
CA ILE A 105 -7.96 4.22 7.35
C ILE A 105 -9.35 3.74 6.91
N LEU A 106 -10.29 4.67 6.67
CA LEU A 106 -11.65 4.34 6.26
C LEU A 106 -11.69 3.67 4.88
N SER A 107 -11.00 4.23 3.88
CA SER A 107 -11.00 3.65 2.53
C SER A 107 -10.33 2.29 2.48
N PHE A 108 -9.24 2.06 3.23
CA PHE A 108 -8.65 0.72 3.32
C PHE A 108 -9.62 -0.31 3.92
N ARG A 109 -10.42 0.08 4.92
CA ARG A 109 -11.44 -0.81 5.48
C ARG A 109 -12.53 -1.15 4.49
N GLU A 110 -12.99 -0.18 3.72
CA GLU A 110 -13.98 -0.41 2.68
C GLU A 110 -13.43 -1.35 1.61
N LEU A 111 -12.20 -1.13 1.15
CA LEU A 111 -11.55 -1.94 0.12
C LEU A 111 -11.22 -3.37 0.59
N SER A 112 -10.96 -3.58 1.88
CA SER A 112 -10.73 -4.93 2.45
C SER A 112 -12.02 -5.74 2.64
N ASN A 113 -13.19 -5.11 2.60
CA ASN A 113 -14.50 -5.78 2.72
C ASN A 113 -15.16 -6.08 1.36
N MET A 114 -14.50 -5.73 0.25
CA MET A 114 -14.90 -6.02 -1.14
C MET A 114 -14.28 -7.31 -1.63
#